data_AF-A0A4R9WI63-F1
#
_entry.id   AF-A0A4R9WI63-F1
#
_cell.length_a   1.000
_cell.length_b   1.000
_cell.length_c   1.000
_cell.angle_alpha   90.00
_cell.angle_beta   90.00
_cell.angle_gamma   90.00
#
_symmetry.space_group_name_H-M   'P 1'
#
loop_
_entity.id
_entity.type
_entity.pdbx_description
1 polymer ?
#
loop_
_entity_poly.entity_id
_entity_poly.type
_entity_poly.pdbx_seq_one_letter_code
_entity_poly.pdbx_strand_id
1 'polypeptide(L)' 'MKVLVGGTPLESMGWQRDLGKVRMRWRDAPKADRIEFLEDLVVSAHVERWLILQEEKACS' A
#
# COMPACT_ATOMS: atom_id res chain seq x y z
N MET A 1 -8.95 -13.99 -3.85
CA MET A 1 -9.26 -13.71 -2.43
C MET A 1 -9.34 -12.20 -2.25
N LYS A 2 -10.53 -11.60 -2.13
CA LYS A 2 -10.65 -10.16 -1.84
C LYS A 2 -10.60 -10.01 -0.33
N VAL A 3 -9.41 -9.78 0.23
CA VAL A 3 -9.29 -9.42 1.64
C VAL A 3 -9.92 -8.05 1.80
N LEU A 4 -11.16 -8.02 2.30
CA LEU A 4 -11.75 -6.80 2.84
C LEU A 4 -11.02 -6.54 4.15
N VAL A 5 -10.03 -5.65 4.12
CA VAL A 5 -9.50 -5.06 5.35
C VAL A 5 -10.64 -4.22 5.93
N GLY A 6 -11.41 -4.78 6.86
CA GLY A 6 -12.41 -4.02 7.60
C GLY A 6 -11.72 -2.80 8.22
N GLY A 7 -12.26 -1.60 7.98
CA GLY A 7 -11.68 -0.34 8.46
C GLY A 7 -10.79 0.43 7.48
N THR A 8 -10.50 -0.08 6.27
CA THR A 8 -9.76 0.72 5.28
C THR A 8 -10.64 1.74 4.56
N PRO A 9 -10.17 3.00 4.35
CA PRO A 9 -10.85 3.97 3.49
C PRO A 9 -10.80 3.60 2.00
N LEU A 10 -10.09 2.53 1.61
CA LEU A 10 -9.99 2.05 0.24
C LEU A 10 -11.15 1.13 -0.18
N GLU A 11 -11.60 1.33 -1.41
CA GLU A 11 -12.47 0.40 -2.14
C GLU A 11 -11.62 -0.64 -2.89
N SER A 12 -10.53 -0.20 -3.53
CA SER A 12 -9.58 -1.07 -4.20
C SER A 12 -8.20 -0.43 -4.40
N MET A 13 -7.18 -1.27 -4.59
CA MET A 13 -5.82 -0.89 -4.97
C MET A 13 -5.34 -1.83 -6.07
N GLY A 14 -4.63 -1.29 -7.07
CA GLY A 14 -4.07 -2.09 -8.15
C GLY A 14 -2.75 -1.52 -8.67
N TRP A 15 -1.78 -2.38 -8.93
CA TRP A 15 -0.52 -1.99 -9.53
C TRP A 15 -0.60 -2.03 -11.05
N GLN A 16 -0.31 -0.90 -11.69
CA GLN A 16 -0.20 -0.77 -13.13
C GLN A 16 1.29 -0.76 -13.49
N ARG A 17 1.86 -1.97 -13.66
CA ARG A 17 3.29 -2.18 -13.89
C ARG A 17 3.83 -1.33 -15.05
N ASP A 18 3.14 -1.34 -16.18
CA ASP A 18 3.57 -0.63 -17.40
C ASP A 18 3.59 0.89 -17.23
N LEU A 19 2.82 1.41 -16.27
CA LEU A 19 2.76 2.83 -15.97
C LEU A 19 3.60 3.23 -14.75
N GLY A 20 4.21 2.26 -14.07
CA GLY A 20 5.00 2.47 -12.86
C GLY A 20 4.18 3.08 -11.71
N LYS A 21 2.87 2.83 -11.65
CA LYS A 21 1.96 3.49 -10.69
C LYS A 21 1.08 2.49 -9.97
N VAL A 22 0.76 2.80 -8.72
CA VAL A 22 -0.29 2.13 -7.95
C VAL A 22 -1.54 3.00 -8.01
N ARG A 23 -2.64 2.46 -8.53
CA ARG A 23 -3.93 3.14 -8.58
C ARG A 23 -4.74 2.76 -7.35
N MET A 24 -5.25 3.78 -6.66
CA MET A 24 -6.11 3.63 -5.48
C MET A 24 -7.50 4.15 -5.80
N ARG A 25 -8.51 3.41 -5.38
CA ARG A 25 -9.92 3.81 -5.42
C ARG A 25 -10.42 3.91 -3.98
N TRP A 26 -10.96 5.06 -3.63
CA TRP A 26 -11.42 5.37 -2.27
C TRP A 26 -12.92 5.09 -2.14
N ARG A 27 -13.34 4.71 -0.94
CA ARG A 27 -14.74 4.77 -0.54
C ARG A 27 -15.15 6.23 -0.33
N ASP A 28 -16.41 6.44 0.05
CA ASP A 28 -16.83 7.70 0.64
C ASP A 28 -16.22 7.85 2.05
N ALA A 29 -14.94 8.25 2.07
CA ALA A 29 -14.15 8.44 3.28
C ALA A 29 -13.74 9.92 3.42
N PRO A 30 -13.69 10.47 4.65
CA PRO A 30 -13.16 11.81 4.90
C PRO A 30 -11.74 12.01 4.36
N LYS A 31 -11.39 13.25 4.00
CA LYS A 31 -10.05 13.57 3.50
C LYS A 31 -8.96 13.27 4.53
N ALA A 32 -9.24 13.48 5.82
CA ALA A 32 -8.28 13.21 6.91
C ALA A 32 -7.89 11.73 6.94
N ASP A 33 -8.87 10.82 6.95
CA ASP A 33 -8.65 9.38 6.95
C ASP A 33 -7.85 8.90 5.73
N ARG A 34 -8.07 9.52 4.56
CA ARG A 34 -7.29 9.19 3.35
C ARG A 34 -5.82 9.62 3.49
N ILE A 35 -5.55 10.75 4.15
CA ILE A 35 -4.19 11.24 4.38
C ILE A 35 -3.48 10.32 5.37
N GLU A 36 -4.11 10.06 6.52
CA GLU A 36 -3.56 9.17 7.55
C GLU A 36 -3.25 7.78 6.97
N PHE A 37 -4.17 7.22 6.20
CA PHE A 37 -3.95 5.96 5.51
C PHE A 37 -2.75 6.00 4.54
N LEU A 38 -2.56 7.09 3.79
CA LEU A 38 -1.43 7.22 2.87
C LEU A 38 -0.10 7.31 3.61
N GLU A 39 -0.06 8.01 4.74
CA GLU A 39 1.14 8.13 5.58
C GLU A 39 1.53 6.74 6.12
N ASP A 40 0.57 6.00 6.69
CA ASP A 40 0.79 4.65 7.21
C ASP A 40 1.21 3.66 6.11
N LEU A 41 0.61 3.78 4.91
CA LEU A 41 0.96 2.96 3.77
C LEU A 41 2.41 3.21 3.33
N VAL A 42 2.86 4.47 3.29
CA VAL A 42 4.25 4.82 2.91
C VAL A 42 5.25 4.22 3.88
N VAL A 43 4.97 4.32 5.19
CA VAL A 43 5.83 3.74 6.24
C VAL A 43 5.88 2.23 6.12
N SER A 44 4.71 1.58 6.00
CA SER A 44 4.61 0.12 5.89
C SER A 44 5.32 -0.40 4.65
N ALA A 45 5.14 0.26 3.49
CA ALA A 45 5.80 -0.12 2.25
C ALA A 45 7.33 0.08 2.31
N HIS A 46 7.82 1.09 3.03
CA HIS A 46 9.26 1.28 3.25
C HIS A 46 9.87 0.15 4.07
N VAL A 47 9.20 -0.25 5.16
CA VAL A 47 9.64 -1.36 6.01
C VAL A 47 9.68 -2.66 5.20
N GLU A 48 8.61 -2.96 4.46
CA GLU A 48 8.54 -4.16 3.62
C GLU A 48 9.65 -4.17 2.56
N ARG A 49 9.86 -3.04 1.87
CA ARG A 49 10.95 -2.90 0.89
C ARG A 49 12.31 -3.16 1.54
N TRP A 50 12.53 -2.65 2.75
CA TRP A 50 13.80 -2.86 3.45
C TRP A 50 14.01 -4.34 3.78
N LEU A 51 12.99 -5.04 4.27
CA LEU A 51 13.05 -6.48 4.58
C LEU A 51 13.40 -7.30 3.33
N ILE A 52 12.70 -7.08 2.22
CA ILE A 52 12.98 -7.76 0.94
C ILE A 52 14.43 -7.56 0.51
N LEU A 53 14.95 -6.33 0.61
CA LEU A 53 16.33 -6.04 0.24
C LEU A 53 17.38 -6.65 1.19
N GLN A 54 17.03 -6.93 2.44
CA GLN A 54 17.93 -7.67 3.36
C GLN A 54 17.94 -9.17 3.04
N GLU A 55 16.78 -9.74 2.72
CA GLU A 55 16.68 -11.15 2.31
C GLU A 55 17.53 -11.44 1.06
N GLU A 56 17.46 -10.55 0.05
CA GLU A 56 18.30 -10.68 -1.15
C GLU A 56 19.80 -10.63 -0.84
N LYS A 57 20.21 -9.79 0.12
CA LYS A 57 21.62 -9.69 0.55
C LYS A 57 22.08 -10.89 1.37
N ALA A 58 21.20 -11.53 2.11
CA ALA A 58 21.55 -12.70 2.93
C ALA A 58 21.70 -13.99 2.09
N CYS A 59 21.08 -14.04 0.90
CA CYS A 59 21.17 -15.16 -0.03
C CYS A 59 22.21 -14.98 -1.15
N SER A 60 22.95 -13.85 -1.15
CA SER A 60 24.02 -13.53 -2.09
C SER A 60 25.39 -13.69 -1.44
#